data_AF-U2GCF1-F1
#
_entry.id   AF-U2GCF1-F1
#
_cell.length_a   1.000
_cell.length_b   1.000
_cell.length_c   1.000
_cell.angle_alpha   90.00
_cell.angle_beta   90.00
_cell.angle_gamma   90.00
#
_symmetry.space_group_name_H-M   'P 1'
#
loop_
_entity.id
_entity.type
_entity.pdbx_description
1 polymer ?
#
loop_
_entity_poly.entity_id
_entity_poly.type
_entity_poly.pdbx_seq_one_letter_code
_entity_poly.pdbx_strand_id
1 'polypeptide(L)'
;MIILERQIKRALNLKWIKYVYPLREHPNRAPYFLGRSRTLKINAYIDGFNLYHSIDALKDNTLKWLNLRKLCELFLKEGDELNEVYYFSAPPTHLPTKMQRYEAYTKALQGAGVKAIFGSFKKKFAKCHVCGARYVTHEEKQTDINIAIKLLQDVFNDDFDKAFLVTADTDLVSTIKTIRQTYPHKSIILLTPPNRAKYSHELKQNATASLEIKVKHIRRALLPNEVNFNGEIVKIPAEYQIV
;
A
#
# COMPACT_ATOMS: atom_id res chain seq x y z
N MET A 1 -12.01 -34.47 -24.21
CA MET A 1 -12.53 -33.33 -23.41
C MET A 1 -14.04 -33.16 -23.49
N ILE A 2 -14.70 -33.31 -24.65
CA ILE A 2 -16.18 -33.18 -24.80
C ILE A 2 -16.97 -34.34 -24.15
N ILE A 3 -16.36 -35.51 -24.00
CA ILE A 3 -17.03 -36.72 -23.49
C ILE A 3 -17.20 -36.69 -21.96
N LEU A 4 -16.30 -36.01 -21.23
CA LEU A 4 -16.33 -35.94 -19.76
C LEU A 4 -17.41 -34.97 -19.25
N GLU A 5 -17.70 -33.90 -19.99
CA GLU A 5 -18.76 -32.93 -19.65
C GLU A 5 -20.17 -33.55 -19.69
N ARG A 6 -20.40 -34.52 -20.59
CA ARG A 6 -21.72 -35.16 -20.73
C ARG A 6 -22.02 -36.15 -19.61
N GLN A 7 -20.99 -36.74 -18.98
CA GLN A 7 -21.20 -37.68 -17.88
C GLN A 7 -21.50 -36.98 -16.55
N ILE A 8 -20.86 -35.83 -16.27
CA ILE A 8 -21.09 -35.07 -15.03
C ILE A 8 -22.49 -34.43 -14.99
N LYS A 9 -23.01 -33.95 -16.13
CA LYS A 9 -24.37 -33.36 -16.21
C LYS A 9 -25.50 -34.37 -15.99
N ARG A 10 -25.26 -35.68 -16.21
CA ARG A 10 -26.28 -36.73 -16.00
C ARG A 10 -26.36 -37.24 -14.56
N ALA A 11 -25.34 -37.04 -13.74
CA ALA A 11 -25.30 -37.62 -12.39
C ALA A 11 -25.98 -36.76 -11.31
N LEU A 12 -26.23 -35.47 -11.56
CA LEU A 12 -26.55 -34.51 -10.48
C LEU A 12 -27.90 -33.81 -10.54
N ASN A 13 -28.75 -34.02 -11.57
CA ASN A 13 -30.12 -33.48 -11.65
C ASN A 13 -30.33 -32.03 -11.10
N LEU A 14 -29.38 -31.12 -11.35
CA LEU A 14 -29.38 -29.75 -10.80
C LEU A 14 -29.57 -28.74 -11.93
N LYS A 15 -30.77 -28.16 -12.00
CA LYS A 15 -31.21 -27.17 -13.02
C LYS A 15 -30.63 -25.74 -12.84
N TRP A 16 -29.62 -25.51 -11.99
CA TRP A 16 -29.26 -24.14 -11.56
C TRP A 16 -27.78 -23.75 -11.63
N ILE A 17 -26.97 -24.33 -12.54
CA ILE A 17 -25.60 -23.83 -12.77
C ILE A 17 -25.58 -23.01 -14.07
N LYS A 18 -25.73 -21.68 -13.95
CA LYS A 18 -25.35 -20.73 -15.00
C LYS A 18 -24.00 -20.13 -14.61
N TYR A 19 -23.00 -20.40 -15.45
CA TYR A 19 -21.60 -19.91 -15.41
C TYR A 19 -20.66 -20.59 -14.42
N VAL A 20 -20.01 -21.65 -14.90
CA VAL A 20 -18.68 -22.05 -14.43
C VAL A 20 -17.68 -21.38 -15.37
N TYR A 21 -17.01 -20.32 -14.91
CA TYR A 21 -15.83 -19.84 -15.63
C TYR A 21 -14.74 -20.92 -15.53
N PRO A 22 -14.05 -21.27 -16.61
CA PRO A 22 -12.90 -22.17 -16.54
C PRO A 22 -11.76 -21.41 -15.85
N LEU A 23 -11.71 -21.52 -14.53
CA LEU A 23 -10.58 -21.07 -13.73
C LEU A 23 -9.40 -21.98 -14.07
N ARG A 24 -8.27 -21.42 -14.50
CA ARG A 24 -6.99 -22.12 -14.36
C ARG A 24 -6.84 -22.48 -12.89
N GLU A 25 -6.88 -23.77 -12.59
CA GLU A 25 -6.71 -24.30 -11.23
C GLU A 25 -5.32 -23.89 -10.73
N HIS A 26 -5.25 -22.80 -9.96
CA HIS A 26 -4.09 -22.55 -9.13
C HIS A 26 -4.15 -23.49 -7.93
N PRO A 27 -3.04 -24.18 -7.59
CA PRO A 27 -3.02 -25.27 -6.61
C PRO A 27 -3.44 -24.89 -5.18
N ASN A 28 -3.59 -23.59 -4.88
CA ASN A 28 -3.94 -23.09 -3.55
C ASN A 28 -5.38 -22.56 -3.43
N ARG A 29 -6.25 -22.75 -4.43
CA ARG A 29 -7.65 -22.27 -4.32
C ARG A 29 -8.56 -23.30 -3.66
N ALA A 30 -9.09 -22.95 -2.48
CA ALA A 30 -10.30 -23.58 -1.95
C ALA A 30 -11.50 -23.28 -2.87
N PRO A 31 -12.41 -24.24 -3.11
CA PRO A 31 -13.59 -24.03 -3.93
C PRO A 31 -14.48 -22.92 -3.36
N TYR A 32 -15.02 -22.07 -4.24
CA TYR A 32 -15.98 -21.02 -3.88
C TYR A 32 -17.31 -21.67 -3.47
N PHE A 33 -17.55 -21.83 -2.17
CA PHE A 33 -18.86 -22.22 -1.65
C PHE A 33 -19.77 -20.98 -1.56
N LEU A 34 -20.79 -20.91 -2.42
CA LEU A 34 -21.89 -19.95 -2.30
C LEU A 34 -22.70 -20.29 -1.03
N GLY A 35 -22.64 -19.44 -0.01
CA GLY A 35 -23.51 -19.61 1.17
C GLY A 35 -23.26 -18.70 2.37
N ARG A 36 -22.12 -18.00 2.46
CA ARG A 36 -21.87 -16.95 3.46
C ARG A 36 -21.24 -15.74 2.80
N SER A 37 -21.69 -14.54 3.17
CA SER A 37 -20.98 -13.29 2.82
C SER A 37 -19.58 -13.41 3.41
N ARG A 38 -18.58 -13.65 2.56
CA ARG A 38 -17.20 -13.84 3.00
C ARG A 38 -16.61 -12.47 3.30
N THR A 39 -16.03 -12.32 4.49
CA THR A 39 -15.19 -11.17 4.83
C THR A 39 -14.04 -11.08 3.84
N LEU A 40 -13.88 -9.92 3.20
CA LEU A 40 -12.84 -9.67 2.21
C LEU A 40 -11.59 -9.20 2.93
N LYS A 41 -10.45 -9.83 2.63
CA LYS A 41 -9.16 -9.46 3.23
C LYS A 41 -8.52 -8.31 2.48
N ILE A 42 -8.08 -7.28 3.20
CA ILE A 42 -7.43 -6.11 2.63
C ILE A 42 -5.98 -6.06 3.10
N ASN A 43 -5.05 -5.96 2.16
CA ASN A 43 -3.68 -5.54 2.46
C ASN A 43 -3.48 -4.09 2.01
N ALA A 44 -2.64 -3.34 2.73
CA ALA A 44 -2.29 -1.96 2.37
C ALA A 44 -0.81 -1.83 2.06
N TYR A 45 -0.48 -1.08 1.00
CA TYR A 45 0.87 -0.85 0.50
C TYR A 45 1.10 0.66 0.43
N ILE A 46 1.94 1.17 1.32
CA ILE A 46 2.13 2.61 1.52
C ILE A 46 3.49 3.04 1.02
N ASP A 47 3.49 3.88 -0.01
CA ASP A 47 4.65 4.62 -0.47
C ASP A 47 4.94 5.77 0.52
N GLY A 48 5.95 5.56 1.36
CA GLY A 48 6.30 6.47 2.43
C GLY A 48 6.76 7.84 1.94
N PHE A 49 7.52 7.91 0.84
CA PHE A 49 7.99 9.18 0.32
C PHE A 49 6.88 9.96 -0.36
N ASN A 50 6.09 9.29 -1.21
CA ASN A 50 4.98 9.95 -1.90
C ASN A 50 3.97 10.51 -0.89
N LEU A 51 3.62 9.73 0.13
CA LEU A 51 2.76 10.17 1.23
C LEU A 51 3.43 11.28 2.06
N TYR A 52 4.66 11.11 2.53
CA TYR A 52 5.36 12.12 3.34
C TYR A 52 5.43 13.48 2.63
N HIS A 53 5.87 13.51 1.37
CA HIS A 53 5.99 14.76 0.61
C HIS A 53 4.64 15.41 0.33
N SER A 54 3.57 14.62 0.20
CA SER A 54 2.21 15.15 0.08
C SER A 54 1.73 15.84 1.37
N ILE A 55 2.07 15.28 2.54
CA ILE A 55 1.74 15.84 3.85
C ILE A 55 2.61 17.07 4.13
N ASP A 56 3.91 17.00 3.85
CA ASP A 56 4.84 18.13 4.00
C ASP A 56 4.41 19.35 3.16
N ALA A 57 3.82 19.13 1.99
CA ALA A 57 3.27 20.18 1.15
C ALA A 57 2.06 20.91 1.78
N LEU A 58 1.39 20.31 2.78
CA LEU A 58 0.32 20.96 3.55
C LEU A 58 0.86 21.98 4.57
N LYS A 59 2.17 22.01 4.81
CA LYS A 59 2.84 22.95 5.73
C LYS A 59 2.33 22.88 7.18
N ASP A 60 1.81 21.71 7.58
CA ASP A 60 1.38 21.41 8.93
C ASP A 60 2.15 20.18 9.44
N ASN A 61 3.12 20.41 10.33
CA ASN A 61 3.97 19.35 10.87
C ASN A 61 3.21 18.39 11.80
N THR A 62 2.10 18.82 12.39
CA THR A 62 1.30 18.00 13.32
C THR A 62 0.67 16.79 12.61
N LEU A 63 0.54 16.87 11.28
CA LEU A 63 0.00 15.82 10.43
C LEU A 63 1.00 14.68 10.14
N LYS A 64 2.28 14.84 10.50
CA LYS A 64 3.34 13.88 10.16
C LYS A 64 3.38 12.68 11.10
N TRP A 65 2.80 12.77 12.30
CA TRP A 65 2.69 11.67 13.27
C TRP A 65 1.48 10.76 12.98
N LEU A 66 1.43 10.24 11.76
CA LEU A 66 0.27 9.53 11.19
C LEU A 66 0.34 8.02 11.44
N ASN A 67 -0.74 7.44 11.98
CA ASN A 67 -0.91 5.98 12.08
C ASN A 67 -1.43 5.44 10.74
N LEU A 68 -0.57 4.72 10.01
CA LEU A 68 -0.90 4.20 8.68
C LEU A 68 -1.95 3.07 8.72
N ARG A 69 -1.96 2.23 9.75
CA ARG A 69 -2.98 1.20 9.93
C ARG A 69 -4.35 1.84 10.16
N LYS A 70 -4.44 2.74 11.14
CA LYS A 70 -5.67 3.50 11.43
C LYS A 70 -6.15 4.31 10.23
N LEU A 71 -5.24 4.88 9.44
CA LEU A 71 -5.60 5.57 8.21
C LEU A 71 -6.30 4.64 7.22
N CYS A 72 -5.77 3.43 7.00
CA CYS A 72 -6.36 2.45 6.09
C CYS A 72 -7.73 1.95 6.59
N GLU A 73 -7.88 1.79 7.91
CA GLU A 73 -9.16 1.38 8.53
C GLU A 73 -10.30 2.36 8.21
N LEU A 74 -10.01 3.65 8.06
CA LEU A 74 -11.01 4.67 7.68
C LEU A 74 -11.62 4.48 6.29
N PHE A 75 -11.01 3.65 5.43
CA PHE A 75 -11.45 3.39 4.06
C PHE A 75 -12.06 2.00 3.85
N LEU A 76 -12.12 1.17 4.90
CA LEU A 76 -12.77 -0.13 4.84
C LEU A 76 -14.28 0.03 4.58
N LYS A 77 -14.85 -0.91 3.84
CA LYS A 77 -16.31 -1.04 3.69
C LYS A 77 -16.84 -2.12 4.62
N GLU A 78 -18.16 -2.19 4.74
CA GLU A 78 -18.80 -3.30 5.45
C GLU A 78 -18.38 -4.65 4.83
N GLY A 79 -17.97 -5.59 5.68
CA GLY A 79 -17.43 -6.89 5.25
C GLY A 79 -15.96 -6.88 4.85
N ASP A 80 -15.25 -5.75 4.95
CA ASP A 80 -13.80 -5.68 4.75
C ASP A 80 -13.04 -5.87 6.08
N GLU A 81 -11.93 -6.60 6.05
CA GLU A 81 -11.00 -6.78 7.17
C GLU A 81 -9.58 -6.40 6.76
N LEU A 82 -8.96 -5.47 7.49
CA LEU A 82 -7.58 -5.05 7.22
C LEU A 82 -6.59 -6.04 7.83
N ASN A 83 -6.00 -6.86 6.97
CA ASN A 83 -5.04 -7.89 7.30
C ASN A 83 -3.63 -7.29 7.51
N GLU A 84 -2.89 -7.01 6.44
CA GLU A 84 -1.51 -6.53 6.52
C GLU A 84 -1.33 -5.09 6.05
N VAL A 85 -0.43 -4.35 6.68
CA VAL A 85 -0.10 -2.97 6.31
C VAL A 85 1.40 -2.87 6.12
N TYR A 86 1.83 -2.58 4.89
CA TYR A 86 3.23 -2.48 4.50
C TYR A 86 3.63 -1.02 4.28
N TYR A 87 4.67 -0.58 4.97
CA TYR A 87 5.26 0.74 4.83
C TYR A 87 6.60 0.65 4.10
N PHE A 88 6.69 1.29 2.93
CA PHE A 88 7.88 1.29 2.09
C PHE A 88 8.59 2.63 2.20
N SER A 89 9.86 2.62 2.60
CA SER A 89 10.63 3.84 2.79
C SER A 89 12.13 3.55 2.74
N ALA A 90 12.97 4.57 2.91
CA ALA A 90 14.42 4.43 2.98
C ALA A 90 14.95 5.24 4.18
N PRO A 91 15.81 4.64 5.04
CA PRO A 91 16.44 5.36 6.15
C PRO A 91 17.35 6.49 5.64
N PRO A 92 17.14 7.77 6.03
CA PRO A 92 17.94 8.89 5.56
C PRO A 92 19.30 8.97 6.28
N THR A 93 20.15 7.95 6.07
CA THR A 93 21.46 7.78 6.75
C THR A 93 22.43 8.95 6.58
N HIS A 94 22.24 9.76 5.55
CA HIS A 94 23.03 10.95 5.25
C HIS A 94 22.57 12.21 6.02
N LEU A 95 21.48 12.15 6.78
CA LEU A 95 20.88 13.28 7.52
C LEU A 95 20.59 12.90 8.98
N PRO A 96 21.55 13.05 9.91
CA PRO A 96 21.42 12.58 11.29
C PRO A 96 20.17 13.09 12.02
N THR A 97 19.81 14.37 11.85
CA THR A 97 18.62 14.96 12.48
C THR A 97 17.31 14.39 11.94
N LYS A 98 17.25 14.05 10.64
CA LYS A 98 16.09 13.37 10.05
C LYS A 98 16.05 11.90 10.43
N MET A 99 17.21 11.28 10.63
CA MET A 99 17.34 9.87 11.00
C MET A 99 16.68 9.57 12.34
N GLN A 100 16.89 10.42 13.35
CA GLN A 100 16.25 10.25 14.67
C GLN A 100 14.71 10.27 14.58
N ARG A 101 14.14 11.25 13.86
CA ARG A 101 12.68 11.31 13.64
C ARG A 101 12.16 10.14 12.81
N TYR A 102 12.94 9.71 11.82
CA TYR A 102 12.60 8.55 11.00
C TYR A 102 12.56 7.27 11.83
N GLU A 103 13.55 7.04 12.69
CA GLU A 103 13.60 5.90 13.62
C GLU A 103 12.41 5.90 14.56
N ALA A 104 12.14 7.02 15.23
CA ALA A 104 10.99 7.15 16.12
C ALA A 104 9.68 6.85 15.38
N TYR A 105 9.48 7.43 14.20
CA TYR A 105 8.27 7.17 13.41
C TYR A 105 8.15 5.71 12.97
N THR A 106 9.25 5.12 12.50
CA THR A 106 9.28 3.72 12.07
C THR A 106 8.96 2.77 13.21
N LYS A 107 9.57 2.96 14.40
CA LYS A 107 9.25 2.15 15.59
C LYS A 107 7.79 2.31 16.00
N ALA A 108 7.26 3.54 15.99
CA ALA A 108 5.85 3.79 16.31
C ALA A 108 4.89 3.10 15.33
N LEU A 109 5.21 3.09 14.03
CA LEU A 109 4.45 2.34 13.04
C LEU A 109 4.51 0.83 13.27
N GLN A 110 5.70 0.30 13.58
CA GLN A 110 5.85 -1.12 13.90
C GLN A 110 5.07 -1.51 15.16
N GLY A 111 5.06 -0.66 16.19
CA GLY A 111 4.22 -0.81 17.38
C GLY A 111 2.72 -0.77 17.07
N ALA A 112 2.32 -0.06 16.01
CA ALA A 112 0.95 -0.07 15.48
C ALA A 112 0.64 -1.23 14.52
N GLY A 113 1.51 -2.24 14.43
CA GLY A 113 1.31 -3.42 13.58
C GLY A 113 1.51 -3.17 12.09
N VAL A 114 2.38 -2.21 11.73
CA VAL A 114 2.78 -1.93 10.35
C VAL A 114 4.14 -2.59 10.06
N LYS A 115 4.22 -3.33 8.96
CA LYS A 115 5.44 -4.00 8.49
C LYS A 115 6.26 -3.05 7.61
N ALA A 116 7.45 -2.68 8.05
CA ALA A 116 8.32 -1.78 7.31
C ALA A 116 9.26 -2.55 6.37
N ILE A 117 9.35 -2.11 5.10
CA ILE A 117 10.23 -2.67 4.07
C ILE A 117 11.11 -1.52 3.56
N PHE A 118 12.44 -1.68 3.69
CA PHE A 118 13.37 -0.59 3.45
C PHE A 118 14.10 -0.72 2.12
N GLY A 119 14.09 0.37 1.35
CA GLY A 119 15.07 0.63 0.28
C GLY A 119 16.36 1.21 0.85
N SER A 120 17.12 1.90 0.01
CA SER A 120 18.38 2.52 0.42
C SER A 120 18.61 3.87 -0.25
N PHE A 121 19.41 4.73 0.39
CA PHE A 121 19.94 5.93 -0.28
C PHE A 121 21.31 5.63 -0.88
N LYS A 122 21.50 6.05 -2.12
CA LYS A 122 22.81 5.99 -2.80
C LYS A 122 23.33 7.39 -3.08
N LYS A 123 24.64 7.57 -2.91
CA LYS A 123 25.33 8.81 -3.31
C LYS A 123 25.19 8.97 -4.82
N LYS A 124 24.82 10.16 -5.24
CA LYS A 124 24.72 10.59 -6.64
C LYS A 124 25.61 11.81 -6.82
N PHE A 125 26.52 11.75 -7.78
CA PHE A 125 27.34 12.89 -8.16
C PHE A 125 26.56 13.72 -9.17
N ALA A 126 26.01 14.83 -8.71
CA ALA A 126 25.26 15.76 -9.54
C ALA A 126 26.16 16.87 -10.09
N LYS A 127 25.78 17.41 -11.23
CA LYS A 127 26.44 18.55 -11.86
C LYS A 127 25.48 19.73 -11.89
N CYS A 128 25.92 20.88 -11.38
CA CYS A 128 25.17 22.11 -11.50
C CYS A 128 25.06 22.49 -12.98
N HIS A 129 23.84 22.70 -13.46
CA HIS A 129 23.60 23.03 -14.87
C HIS A 129 23.97 24.49 -15.20
N VAL A 130 24.13 25.34 -14.18
CA VAL A 130 24.48 26.76 -14.33
C VAL A 130 26.00 26.96 -14.32
N CYS A 131 26.70 26.47 -13.30
CA CYS A 131 28.14 26.72 -13.12
C CYS A 131 29.04 25.52 -13.42
N GLY A 132 28.47 24.35 -13.72
CA GLY A 132 29.24 23.13 -14.00
C GLY A 132 29.88 22.45 -12.79
N ALA A 133 29.79 23.05 -11.58
CA ALA A 133 30.33 22.47 -10.35
C ALA A 133 29.70 21.10 -10.03
N ARG A 134 30.52 20.17 -9.56
CA ARG A 134 30.08 18.85 -9.10
C ARG A 134 29.78 18.90 -7.62
N TYR A 135 28.66 18.32 -7.21
CA TYR A 135 28.28 18.20 -5.80
C TYR A 135 27.72 16.81 -5.53
N VAL A 136 27.80 16.38 -4.27
CA VAL A 136 27.23 15.10 -3.83
C VAL A 136 25.80 15.34 -3.39
N THR A 137 24.88 14.57 -3.95
CA THR A 137 23.51 14.45 -3.47
C THR A 137 23.20 12.98 -3.16
N HIS A 138 22.03 12.70 -2.62
CA HIS A 138 21.58 11.34 -2.32
C HIS A 138 20.27 11.08 -3.04
N GLU A 139 20.17 9.90 -3.64
CA GLU A 139 18.98 9.46 -4.37
C GLU A 139 18.42 8.23 -3.66
N GLU A 140 17.12 8.24 -3.42
CA GLU A 140 16.38 7.09 -2.93
C GLU A 140 16.35 6.02 -4.02
N LYS A 141 16.48 4.76 -3.61
CA LYS A 141 16.44 3.60 -4.48
C LYS A 141 15.58 2.51 -3.88
N GLN A 142 14.92 1.78 -4.78
CA GLN A 142 14.24 0.51 -4.57
C GLN A 142 12.85 0.59 -3.92
N THR A 143 12.35 1.75 -3.48
CA THR A 143 11.01 1.84 -2.86
C THR A 143 9.90 1.38 -3.81
N ASP A 144 9.90 1.91 -5.03
CA ASP A 144 9.01 1.54 -6.13
C ASP A 144 9.07 0.03 -6.48
N ILE A 145 10.29 -0.50 -6.62
CA ILE A 145 10.54 -1.91 -6.94
C ILE A 145 10.06 -2.81 -5.78
N ASN A 146 10.34 -2.42 -4.54
CA ASN A 146 9.92 -3.17 -3.36
C ASN A 146 8.38 -3.22 -3.24
N ILE A 147 7.69 -2.12 -3.54
CA ILE A 147 6.22 -2.09 -3.60
C ILE A 147 5.73 -3.07 -4.66
N ALA A 148 6.27 -3.00 -5.88
CA ALA A 148 5.85 -3.86 -6.99
C ALA A 148 6.06 -5.35 -6.67
N ILE A 149 7.24 -5.73 -6.19
CA ILE A 149 7.58 -7.11 -5.83
C ILE A 149 6.65 -7.62 -4.73
N LYS A 150 6.49 -6.85 -3.65
CA LYS A 150 5.69 -7.31 -2.51
C LYS A 150 4.20 -7.41 -2.86
N LEU A 151 3.68 -6.46 -3.64
CA LEU A 151 2.30 -6.53 -4.13
C LEU A 151 2.07 -7.75 -5.02
N LEU A 152 2.97 -8.03 -5.97
CA LEU A 152 2.87 -9.20 -6.85
C LEU A 152 3.01 -10.53 -6.09
N GLN A 153 3.91 -10.59 -5.10
CA GLN A 153 4.07 -11.75 -4.23
C GLN A 153 2.77 -12.06 -3.48
N ASP A 154 2.15 -11.05 -2.85
CA ASP A 154 0.91 -11.22 -2.10
C ASP A 154 -0.28 -11.56 -3.01
N VAL A 155 -0.30 -11.04 -4.25
CA VAL A 155 -1.27 -11.46 -5.28
C VAL A 155 -1.10 -12.93 -5.63
N PHE A 156 0.14 -13.37 -5.86
CA PHE A 156 0.47 -14.74 -6.23
C PHE A 156 0.12 -15.73 -5.11
N ASN A 157 0.35 -15.36 -3.86
CA ASN A 157 0.05 -16.16 -2.67
C ASN A 157 -1.44 -16.16 -2.26
N ASP A 158 -2.28 -15.36 -2.92
CA ASP A 158 -3.69 -15.18 -2.54
C ASP A 158 -3.89 -14.50 -1.16
N ASP A 159 -2.92 -13.67 -0.72
CA ASP A 159 -2.87 -13.12 0.65
C ASP A 159 -3.94 -12.04 0.94
N PHE A 160 -4.58 -11.48 -0.09
CA PHE A 160 -5.64 -10.47 0.03
C PHE A 160 -6.68 -10.58 -1.08
N ASP A 161 -7.91 -10.11 -0.84
CA ASP A 161 -8.95 -9.95 -1.87
C ASP A 161 -8.89 -8.54 -2.50
N LYS A 162 -8.60 -7.51 -1.70
CA LYS A 162 -8.35 -6.15 -2.17
C LYS A 162 -7.02 -5.59 -1.64
N ALA A 163 -6.40 -4.71 -2.40
CA ALA A 163 -5.24 -3.94 -1.96
C ALA A 163 -5.57 -2.46 -1.89
N PHE A 164 -5.23 -1.80 -0.79
CA PHE A 164 -5.04 -0.36 -0.78
C PHE A 164 -3.62 -0.04 -1.26
N LEU A 165 -3.51 0.74 -2.33
CA LEU A 165 -2.23 1.26 -2.80
C LEU A 165 -2.18 2.75 -2.55
N VAL A 166 -1.36 3.18 -1.59
CA VAL A 166 -1.22 4.60 -1.21
C VAL A 166 -0.01 5.18 -1.95
N THR A 167 -0.27 5.79 -3.10
CA THR A 167 0.76 6.48 -3.91
C THR A 167 0.08 7.38 -4.96
N ALA A 168 0.87 8.25 -5.56
CA ALA A 168 0.56 8.95 -6.80
C ALA A 168 1.68 8.80 -7.83
N ASP A 169 2.58 7.84 -7.65
CA ASP A 169 3.69 7.55 -8.55
C ASP A 169 3.25 6.67 -9.72
N THR A 170 3.35 7.22 -10.93
CA THR A 170 2.93 6.55 -12.18
C THR A 170 3.81 5.38 -12.55
N ASP A 171 5.00 5.23 -11.97
CA ASP A 171 5.90 4.10 -12.26
C ASP A 171 5.28 2.74 -11.89
N LEU A 172 4.32 2.73 -10.95
CA LEU A 172 3.57 1.54 -10.53
C LEU A 172 2.40 1.16 -11.46
N VAL A 173 2.12 1.94 -12.51
CA VAL A 173 1.02 1.63 -13.45
C VAL A 173 1.21 0.26 -14.12
N SER A 174 2.45 -0.09 -14.48
CA SER A 174 2.77 -1.37 -15.11
C SER A 174 2.41 -2.57 -14.20
N THR A 175 2.68 -2.44 -12.91
CA THR A 175 2.31 -3.41 -11.87
C THR A 175 0.78 -3.56 -11.79
N ILE A 176 0.03 -2.46 -11.74
CA ILE A 176 -1.44 -2.48 -11.65
C ILE A 176 -2.04 -3.12 -12.91
N LYS A 177 -1.55 -2.76 -14.11
CA LYS A 177 -1.98 -3.35 -15.39
C LYS A 177 -1.77 -4.86 -15.39
N THR A 178 -0.59 -5.31 -14.96
CA THR A 178 -0.23 -6.73 -14.90
C THR A 178 -1.17 -7.51 -13.96
N ILE A 179 -1.45 -6.97 -12.77
CA ILE A 179 -2.36 -7.60 -11.80
C ILE A 179 -3.77 -7.67 -12.35
N ARG A 180 -4.30 -6.60 -12.96
CA ARG A 180 -5.66 -6.63 -13.51
C ARG A 180 -5.82 -7.59 -14.68
N GLN A 181 -4.80 -7.73 -15.51
CA GLN A 181 -4.81 -8.65 -16.64
C GLN A 181 -4.69 -10.11 -16.19
N THR A 182 -3.83 -10.38 -15.21
CA THR A 182 -3.49 -11.76 -14.79
C THR A 182 -4.39 -12.28 -13.67
N TYR A 183 -4.83 -11.40 -12.77
CA TYR A 183 -5.64 -11.69 -11.59
C TYR A 183 -6.87 -10.76 -11.52
N PRO A 184 -7.80 -10.84 -12.47
CA PRO A 184 -8.93 -9.90 -12.58
C PRO A 184 -9.91 -9.91 -11.40
N HIS A 185 -9.83 -10.92 -10.53
CA HIS A 185 -10.61 -11.03 -9.30
C HIS A 185 -10.01 -10.24 -8.12
N LYS A 186 -8.74 -9.82 -8.20
CA LYS A 186 -8.09 -8.96 -7.21
C LYS A 186 -8.46 -7.51 -7.46
N SER A 187 -8.89 -6.81 -6.42
CA SER A 187 -9.21 -5.38 -6.53
C SER A 187 -8.04 -4.52 -6.07
N ILE A 188 -7.60 -3.57 -6.89
CA ILE A 188 -6.60 -2.57 -6.49
C ILE A 188 -7.31 -1.23 -6.30
N ILE A 189 -7.36 -0.75 -5.07
CA ILE A 189 -7.97 0.52 -4.69
C ILE A 189 -6.85 1.53 -4.45
N LEU A 190 -6.78 2.54 -5.31
CA LEU A 190 -5.79 3.61 -5.20
C LEU A 190 -6.23 4.65 -4.17
N LEU A 191 -5.45 4.81 -3.11
CA LEU A 191 -5.61 5.90 -2.15
C LEU A 191 -4.62 7.01 -2.50
N THR A 192 -5.06 8.00 -3.27
CA THR A 192 -4.18 9.11 -3.68
C THR A 192 -3.85 10.01 -2.48
N PRO A 193 -2.56 10.29 -2.20
CA PRO A 193 -2.19 11.23 -1.15
C PRO A 193 -2.71 12.67 -1.40
N PRO A 194 -2.85 13.50 -0.35
CA PRO A 194 -3.36 14.87 -0.47
C PRO A 194 -2.62 15.70 -1.54
N ASN A 195 -3.33 16.56 -2.26
CA ASN A 195 -2.74 17.45 -3.28
C ASN A 195 -1.99 16.73 -4.43
N ARG A 196 -2.11 15.40 -4.54
CA ARG A 196 -1.46 14.60 -5.60
C ARG A 196 -2.44 14.05 -6.64
N ALA A 197 -3.74 14.29 -6.48
CA ALA A 197 -4.80 13.78 -7.36
C ALA A 197 -4.61 14.10 -8.86
N LYS A 198 -3.94 15.20 -9.18
CA LYS A 198 -3.64 15.62 -10.56
C LYS A 198 -2.51 14.82 -11.23
N TYR A 199 -1.63 14.20 -10.45
CA TYR A 199 -0.49 13.42 -10.97
C TYR A 199 -0.84 11.94 -11.15
N SER A 200 -1.96 11.48 -10.58
CA SER A 200 -2.34 10.06 -10.58
C SER A 200 -3.34 9.68 -11.68
N HIS A 201 -3.43 10.43 -12.79
CA HIS A 201 -4.44 10.17 -13.80
C HIS A 201 -4.34 8.76 -14.39
N GLU A 202 -3.14 8.34 -14.81
CA GLU A 202 -2.93 7.02 -15.38
C GLU A 202 -3.15 5.90 -14.34
N LEU A 203 -2.72 6.11 -13.09
CA LEU A 203 -3.01 5.19 -12.00
C LEU A 203 -4.52 4.99 -11.80
N LYS A 204 -5.30 6.08 -11.84
CA LYS A 204 -6.76 6.05 -11.67
C LYS A 204 -7.46 5.28 -12.77
N GLN A 205 -7.01 5.42 -14.02
CA GLN A 205 -7.57 4.67 -15.16
C GLN A 205 -7.33 3.16 -15.02
N ASN A 206 -6.18 2.79 -14.43
CA ASN A 206 -5.77 1.40 -14.31
C ASN A 206 -6.20 0.76 -12.98
N ALA A 207 -6.45 1.51 -11.91
CA ALA A 207 -6.95 0.95 -10.65
C ALA A 207 -8.42 0.48 -10.77
N THR A 208 -8.84 -0.41 -9.87
CA THR A 208 -10.25 -0.85 -9.78
C THR A 208 -11.15 0.28 -9.26
N ALA A 209 -10.63 1.06 -8.32
CA ALA A 209 -11.26 2.26 -7.78
C ALA A 209 -10.20 3.23 -7.30
N SER A 210 -10.57 4.50 -7.10
CA SER A 210 -9.68 5.49 -6.52
C SER A 210 -10.42 6.39 -5.53
N LEU A 211 -9.78 6.67 -4.40
CA LEU A 211 -10.22 7.58 -3.37
C LEU A 211 -9.06 8.53 -3.03
N GLU A 212 -9.37 9.68 -2.45
CA GLU A 212 -8.38 10.66 -2.04
C GLU A 212 -8.25 10.70 -0.51
N ILE A 213 -7.01 10.69 -0.03
CA ILE A 213 -6.68 10.96 1.36
C ILE A 213 -6.77 12.47 1.57
N LYS A 214 -7.70 12.90 2.43
CA LYS A 214 -7.92 14.30 2.80
C LYS A 214 -7.34 14.57 4.18
N VAL A 215 -7.09 15.84 4.49
CA VAL A 215 -6.59 16.30 5.82
C VAL A 215 -7.44 15.75 6.97
N LYS A 216 -8.77 15.69 6.80
CA LYS A 216 -9.69 15.11 7.80
C LYS A 216 -9.43 13.63 8.10
N HIS A 217 -8.96 12.85 7.13
CA HIS A 217 -8.62 11.43 7.33
C HIS A 217 -7.32 11.33 8.14
N ILE A 218 -6.33 12.15 7.78
CA ILE A 218 -5.03 12.22 8.48
C ILE A 218 -5.23 12.60 9.95
N ARG A 219 -5.99 13.67 10.23
CA ARG A 219 -6.26 14.12 11.61
C ARG A 219 -6.95 13.07 12.47
N ARG A 220 -7.86 12.27 11.90
CA ARG A 220 -8.54 11.17 12.60
C ARG A 220 -7.63 9.97 12.85
N ALA A 221 -6.54 9.86 12.10
CA ALA A 221 -5.61 8.74 12.10
C ALA A 221 -4.26 9.07 12.75
N LEU A 222 -4.12 10.14 13.52
CA LEU A 222 -2.87 10.41 14.21
C LEU A 222 -2.56 9.33 15.26
N LEU A 223 -1.27 9.03 15.42
CA LEU A 223 -0.76 8.22 16.52
C LEU A 223 -0.92 8.98 17.85
N PRO A 224 -1.06 8.27 18.99
CA PRO A 224 -0.96 8.91 20.30
C PRO A 224 0.45 9.48 20.52
N ASN A 225 0.60 10.34 21.54
CA ASN A 225 1.87 10.97 21.89
C ASN A 225 2.95 9.95 22.32
N GLU A 226 2.52 8.79 22.81
CA GLU A 226 3.37 7.68 23.23
C GLU A 226 2.86 6.38 22.63
N VAL A 227 3.77 5.60 22.04
CA VAL A 227 3.48 4.30 21.42
C VAL A 227 4.42 3.25 22.01
N ASN A 228 3.89 2.11 22.43
CA ASN A 228 4.69 0.99 22.88
C ASN A 228 5.19 0.20 21.67
N PHE A 229 6.51 -0.01 21.59
CA PHE A 229 7.15 -0.90 20.65
C PHE A 229 8.05 -1.88 21.41
N ASN A 230 7.62 -3.15 21.53
CA ASN A 230 8.38 -4.21 22.22
C ASN A 230 8.83 -3.85 23.65
N GLY A 231 8.01 -3.08 24.39
CA GLY A 231 8.34 -2.62 25.75
C GLY A 231 9.10 -1.29 25.81
N GLU A 232 9.55 -0.75 24.66
CA GLU A 232 10.10 0.60 24.55
C GLU A 232 8.97 1.61 24.33
N ILE A 233 8.96 2.70 25.10
CA ILE A 233 8.03 3.82 24.89
C ILE A 233 8.65 4.78 23.85
N VAL A 234 8.03 4.84 22.68
CA VAL A 234 8.39 5.77 21.61
C VAL A 234 7.54 7.03 21.74
N LYS A 235 8.19 8.18 21.90
CA LYS A 235 7.50 9.47 22.02
C LYS A 235 7.43 10.19 20.68
N ILE A 236 6.35 10.94 20.48
CA ILE A 236 6.20 11.86 19.35
C ILE A 236 7.35 12.90 19.34
N PRO A 237 8.02 13.13 18.20
CA PRO A 237 9.01 14.19 18.05
C PRO A 237 8.44 15.58 18.38
N ALA A 238 9.24 16.44 19.02
CA ALA A 238 8.82 17.77 19.44
C ALA A 238 8.28 18.62 18.28
N GLU A 239 8.85 18.45 17.08
CA GLU A 239 8.46 19.21 15.89
C GLU A 239 7.07 18.84 15.35
N TYR A 240 6.51 17.70 15.78
CA TYR A 240 5.19 17.22 15.38
C TYR A 240 4.12 17.47 16.46
N GLN A 241 4.52 17.99 17.62
CA GLN A 241 3.58 18.35 18.67
C GLN A 241 2.83 19.63 18.29
N ILE A 242 1.57 19.72 18.71
CA ILE A 242 0.81 20.96 18.65
C ILE A 242 1.43 21.89 19.69
N VAL A 243 1.96 23.03 19.24
CA VAL A 243 2.42 24.12 20.12
C VAL A 243 1.20 24.86 20.65
#